data_AF-A0A1Y4HTM7-F1
#
_entry.id   AF-A0A1Y4HTM7-F1
#
_cell.length_a   1.000
_cell.length_b   1.000
_cell.length_c   1.000
_cell.angle_alpha   90.00
_cell.angle_beta   90.00
_cell.angle_gamma   90.00
#
_symmetry.space_group_name_H-M   'P 1'
#
loop_
_entity.id
_entity.type
_entity.pdbx_description
1 polymer ?
#
loop_
_entity_poly.entity_id
_entity_poly.type
_entity_poly.pdbx_seq_one_letter_code
_entity_poly.pdbx_strand_id
1 'polypeptide(L)'
;MDTALKPNKNRHCISFSWKLFLSVISLFIVFALCFIAYQYQREKEYKVELLNMQLQDYNERMYMELHALNDSLWDSVLDRYIARYVSKGLRVTIINLQGKVLYDNMGDSLLMENHIGRPEIQKALRDGKGYDVRRVSETTGVSYFYSSTLYDKFIIRSALPYSLNLLNHLSADPHYIWFTVTITLLLAFFFYRFTARLGKAINQLREFAKRADKNEPIDMDSDFPHNELGEISEHIVQIYKRLRETKEALYIEREKLITHLQTSREGLGVFNKDKKEILVNNLFTQYSNLISDSNLEETEDIFNINEFKPITDFIDKTPKRPSNEEKRMSIHINKNGRMFIVECIIFQDLCFEISINDVSQEEEQIRLKRQLTQNIAHELKTPVSSIQGYLETIISTENLPHDKMEIFLERCYAQSTRLTRLLRDISVLTRMDEAANMIDMEKVDISLLVANIVNEVALELEEKHITVVNSLKSKIQLRGNYSLLYSIFRNLMDNAIAYAGTNIRINISCFREDENFYYFSFADTGVGVAPEHLNRLFERFYRVDKGRSRKLGGTGLGLAIVKNAVLIHGGTISAKNSPGGGLEFVFTLAKEK
;
A
#
# COMPACT_ATOMS: atom_id res chain seq x y z
N MET A 1 23.27 3.87 -25.31
CA MET A 1 24.60 4.48 -25.18
C MET A 1 25.26 3.80 -24.00
N ASP A 2 25.87 2.64 -24.29
CA ASP A 2 26.38 1.69 -23.31
C ASP A 2 27.73 2.14 -22.76
N THR A 3 27.78 2.45 -21.48
CA THR A 3 29.03 2.51 -20.72
C THR A 3 29.12 1.27 -19.84
N ALA A 4 29.77 0.24 -20.40
CA ALA A 4 30.19 -0.96 -19.70
C ALA A 4 31.11 -0.60 -18.51
N LEU A 5 30.58 -0.72 -17.30
CA LEU A 5 31.35 -0.66 -16.06
C LEU A 5 32.15 -1.95 -15.91
N LYS A 6 33.48 -1.82 -16.01
CA LYS A 6 34.48 -2.87 -15.73
C LYS A 6 34.23 -3.51 -14.36
N PRO A 7 34.39 -4.84 -14.21
CA PRO A 7 34.36 -5.47 -12.90
C PRO A 7 35.60 -5.05 -12.11
N ASN A 8 35.37 -4.39 -10.97
CA ASN A 8 36.41 -3.93 -10.08
C ASN A 8 37.16 -5.14 -9.51
N LYS A 9 38.50 -5.12 -9.62
CA LYS A 9 39.40 -6.16 -9.12
C LYS A 9 39.08 -6.50 -7.67
N ASN A 10 38.82 -7.78 -7.41
CA ASN A 10 38.80 -8.37 -6.07
C ASN A 10 40.13 -8.06 -5.37
N ARG A 11 40.20 -6.95 -4.63
CA ARG A 11 41.15 -6.85 -3.51
C ARG A 11 40.73 -7.94 -2.54
N HIS A 12 41.62 -8.89 -2.26
CA HIS A 12 41.48 -9.84 -1.17
C HIS A 12 41.37 -9.08 0.15
N CYS A 13 40.18 -8.55 0.43
CA CYS A 13 39.84 -7.92 1.67
C CYS A 13 39.63 -9.06 2.64
N ILE A 14 40.64 -9.26 3.49
CA ILE A 14 40.58 -10.08 4.69
C ILE A 14 39.20 -9.88 5.34
N SER A 15 38.47 -10.97 5.59
CA SER A 15 37.11 -10.90 6.16
C SER A 15 37.13 -10.13 7.47
N PHE A 16 36.03 -9.45 7.80
CA PHE A 16 35.91 -8.72 9.07
C PHE A 16 36.22 -9.62 10.28
N SER A 17 35.78 -10.88 10.24
CA SER A 17 36.14 -11.90 11.23
C SER A 17 37.64 -12.13 11.33
N TRP A 18 38.35 -12.24 10.22
CA TRP A 18 39.79 -12.48 10.26
C TRP A 18 40.58 -11.25 10.75
N LYS A 19 40.12 -10.03 10.45
CA LYS A 19 40.72 -8.81 11.02
C LYS A 19 40.53 -8.74 12.53
N LEU A 20 39.32 -9.05 13.02
CA LEU A 20 39.03 -9.07 14.45
C LEU A 20 39.85 -10.15 15.17
N PHE A 21 39.93 -11.35 14.60
CA PHE A 21 40.72 -12.45 15.15
C PHE A 21 42.21 -12.10 15.24
N LEU A 22 42.79 -11.56 14.15
CA LEU A 22 44.20 -11.15 14.12
C LEU A 22 44.51 -10.05 15.16
N SER A 23 43.60 -9.09 15.33
CA SER A 23 43.77 -8.03 16.33
C SER A 23 43.81 -8.60 17.75
N VAL A 24 42.84 -9.46 18.09
CA VAL A 24 42.74 -10.06 19.42
C VAL A 24 43.91 -11.00 19.70
N ILE A 25 44.28 -11.88 18.76
CA ILE A 25 45.37 -12.84 18.98
C ILE A 25 46.73 -12.15 19.07
N SER A 26 46.95 -11.05 18.33
CA SER A 26 48.18 -10.26 18.44
C SER A 26 48.40 -9.73 19.85
N LEU A 27 47.33 -9.26 20.51
CA LEU A 27 47.39 -8.81 21.91
C LEU A 27 47.79 -9.96 22.84
N PHE A 28 47.21 -11.16 22.65
CA PHE A 28 47.54 -12.34 23.46
C PHE A 28 48.96 -12.84 23.23
N ILE A 29 49.49 -12.76 22.00
CA ILE A 29 50.88 -13.13 21.70
C ILE A 29 51.84 -12.17 22.41
N VAL A 30 51.59 -10.86 22.35
CA VAL A 30 52.39 -9.87 23.08
C VAL A 30 52.36 -10.15 24.58
N PHE A 31 51.18 -10.42 25.15
CA PHE A 31 51.05 -10.76 26.55
C PHE A 31 51.80 -12.04 26.92
N ALA A 32 51.70 -13.10 26.10
CA ALA A 32 52.40 -14.36 26.31
C ALA A 32 53.93 -14.17 26.28
N LEU A 33 54.45 -13.37 25.34
CA LEU A 33 55.88 -13.04 25.27
C LEU A 33 56.35 -12.27 26.51
N CYS A 34 55.59 -11.26 26.95
CA CYS A 34 55.89 -10.53 28.19
C CYS A 34 55.87 -11.45 29.41
N PHE A 35 54.88 -12.35 29.50
CA PHE A 35 54.77 -13.30 30.60
C PHE A 35 55.95 -14.29 30.62
N ILE A 36 56.34 -14.83 29.46
CA ILE A 36 57.51 -15.71 29.34
C ILE A 36 58.79 -14.99 29.79
N ALA A 37 58.99 -13.75 29.36
CA ALA A 37 60.15 -12.94 29.74
C ALA A 37 60.18 -12.65 31.25
N TYR A 38 59.03 -12.27 31.82
CA TYR A 38 58.90 -12.03 33.26
C TYR A 38 59.17 -13.30 34.07
N GLN A 39 58.59 -14.44 33.67
CA GLN A 39 58.78 -15.72 34.35
C GLN A 39 60.23 -16.19 34.29
N TYR A 40 60.87 -16.05 33.13
CA TYR A 40 62.29 -16.36 32.96
C TYR A 40 63.16 -15.57 33.94
N GLN A 41 62.91 -14.25 34.04
CA GLN A 41 63.65 -13.39 34.96
C GLN A 41 63.43 -13.78 36.42
N ARG A 42 62.17 -13.99 36.81
CA ARG A 42 61.79 -14.37 38.18
C ARG A 42 62.42 -15.71 38.60
N GLU A 43 62.40 -16.70 37.71
CA GLU A 43 62.94 -18.02 38.03
C GLU A 43 64.47 -18.00 38.13
N LYS A 44 65.13 -17.23 37.26
CA LYS A 44 66.57 -17.01 37.34
C LYS A 44 66.97 -16.35 38.67
N GLU A 45 66.24 -15.34 39.11
CA GLU A 45 66.45 -14.68 40.41
C GLU A 45 66.26 -15.65 41.57
N TYR A 46 65.18 -16.44 41.56
CA TYR A 46 64.91 -17.46 42.57
C TYR A 46 66.05 -18.48 42.69
N LYS A 47 66.59 -18.96 41.56
CA LYS A 47 67.70 -19.92 41.56
C LYS A 47 69.01 -19.33 42.09
N VAL A 48 69.29 -18.06 41.77
CA VAL A 48 70.43 -17.31 42.32
C VAL A 48 70.32 -17.18 43.83
N GLU A 49 69.12 -16.84 44.32
CA GLU A 49 68.85 -16.70 45.75
C GLU A 49 68.94 -18.02 46.49
N LEU A 50 68.42 -19.11 45.92
CA LEU A 50 68.54 -20.46 46.47
C LEU A 50 70.00 -20.88 46.63
N LEU A 51 70.84 -20.63 45.62
CA LEU A 51 72.27 -20.92 45.70
C LEU A 51 72.98 -20.06 46.75
N ASN A 52 72.62 -18.77 46.84
CA ASN A 52 73.13 -17.89 47.88
C ASN A 52 72.76 -18.40 49.28
N MET A 53 71.51 -18.83 49.51
CA MET A 53 71.10 -19.42 50.79
C MET A 53 71.90 -20.69 51.13
N GLN A 54 72.15 -21.58 50.15
CA GLN A 54 72.97 -22.77 50.37
C GLN A 54 74.41 -22.41 50.79
N LEU A 55 75.01 -21.41 50.14
CA LEU A 55 76.34 -20.93 50.49
C LEU A 55 76.39 -20.24 51.85
N GLN A 56 75.32 -19.55 52.24
CA GLN A 56 75.19 -18.99 53.59
C GLN A 56 75.05 -20.08 54.65
N ASP A 57 74.32 -21.16 54.40
CA ASP A 57 74.24 -22.31 55.31
C ASP A 57 75.63 -22.94 55.51
N TYR A 58 76.45 -23.03 54.46
CA TYR A 58 77.85 -23.43 54.59
C TYR A 58 78.67 -22.46 55.45
N ASN A 59 78.50 -21.14 55.25
CA ASN A 59 79.18 -20.13 56.06
C ASN A 59 78.79 -20.26 57.54
N GLU A 60 77.50 -20.45 57.84
CA GLU A 60 76.98 -20.53 59.20
C GLU A 60 77.47 -21.78 59.93
N ARG A 61 77.41 -22.94 59.29
CA ARG A 61 77.98 -24.18 59.87
C ARG A 61 79.47 -24.03 60.14
N MET A 62 80.19 -23.37 59.24
CA MET A 62 81.62 -23.17 59.41
C MET A 62 81.93 -22.17 60.53
N TYR A 63 81.11 -21.12 60.70
CA TYR A 63 81.21 -20.21 61.84
C TYR A 63 81.05 -20.95 63.16
N MET A 64 80.07 -21.87 63.27
CA MET A 64 79.82 -22.64 64.49
C MET A 64 81.01 -23.52 64.89
N GLU A 65 81.70 -24.12 63.91
CA GLU A 65 82.94 -24.88 64.17
C GLU A 65 84.10 -23.97 64.59
N LEU A 66 84.27 -22.82 63.92
CA LEU A 66 85.37 -21.87 64.19
C LEU A 66 85.24 -21.15 65.53
N HIS A 67 84.01 -20.77 65.93
CA HIS A 67 83.79 -20.06 67.19
C HIS A 67 84.23 -20.92 68.41
N ALA A 68 84.21 -22.24 68.30
CA ALA A 68 84.59 -23.16 69.37
C ALA A 68 86.12 -23.32 69.55
N LEU A 69 86.97 -22.69 68.71
CA LEU A 69 88.41 -22.95 68.63
C LEU A 69 89.26 -21.67 68.72
N ASN A 70 90.50 -21.82 69.21
CA ASN A 70 91.51 -20.74 69.22
C ASN A 70 92.15 -20.54 67.82
N ASP A 71 92.49 -19.28 67.51
CA ASP A 71 92.99 -18.80 66.22
C ASP A 71 94.18 -19.59 65.63
N SER A 72 95.03 -20.20 66.46
CA SER A 72 96.23 -20.94 66.01
C SER A 72 95.94 -22.32 65.41
N LEU A 73 94.70 -22.82 65.50
CA LEU A 73 94.29 -24.14 64.99
C LEU A 73 93.42 -24.08 63.72
N TRP A 74 93.13 -22.87 63.23
CA TRP A 74 92.20 -22.65 62.12
C TRP A 74 92.56 -23.43 60.86
N ASP A 75 93.79 -23.33 60.36
CA ASP A 75 94.22 -23.98 59.12
C ASP A 75 93.96 -25.50 59.13
N SER A 76 94.35 -26.17 60.22
CA SER A 76 94.23 -27.63 60.35
C SER A 76 92.78 -28.14 60.48
N VAL A 77 91.88 -27.31 61.02
CA VAL A 77 90.46 -27.66 61.21
C VAL A 77 89.65 -27.30 59.97
N LEU A 78 89.94 -26.16 59.34
CA LEU A 78 89.32 -25.73 58.08
C LEU A 78 89.66 -26.69 56.95
N ASP A 79 90.92 -27.09 56.79
CA ASP A 79 91.31 -28.06 55.77
C ASP A 79 90.60 -29.40 55.95
N ARG A 80 90.42 -29.85 57.21
CA ARG A 80 89.67 -31.07 57.55
C ARG A 80 88.18 -30.93 57.30
N TYR A 81 87.58 -29.79 57.64
CA TYR A 81 86.16 -29.51 57.43
C TYR A 81 85.83 -29.47 55.93
N ILE A 82 86.68 -28.80 55.14
CA ILE A 82 86.58 -28.73 53.69
C ILE A 82 86.77 -30.13 53.07
N ALA A 83 87.71 -30.93 53.56
CA ALA A 83 87.89 -32.30 53.08
C ALA A 83 86.71 -33.25 53.42
N ARG A 84 85.97 -32.99 54.51
CA ARG A 84 84.95 -33.90 55.06
C ARG A 84 83.51 -33.57 54.64
N TYR A 85 83.16 -32.30 54.56
CA TYR A 85 81.75 -31.86 54.45
C TYR A 85 81.44 -31.06 53.19
N VAL A 86 82.45 -30.71 52.41
CA VAL A 86 82.34 -29.76 51.33
C VAL A 86 82.55 -30.45 49.99
N SER A 87 81.66 -30.17 49.03
CA SER A 87 81.74 -30.72 47.68
C SER A 87 83.04 -30.28 46.98
N LYS A 88 83.61 -31.16 46.14
CA LYS A 88 84.83 -30.87 45.35
C LYS A 88 84.62 -29.57 44.56
N GLY A 89 85.22 -28.48 45.02
CA GLY A 89 85.24 -27.20 44.33
C GLY A 89 84.77 -25.97 45.13
N LEU A 90 84.23 -26.11 46.34
CA LEU A 90 83.93 -24.92 47.16
C LEU A 90 85.22 -24.23 47.58
N ARG A 91 85.31 -22.93 47.29
CA ARG A 91 86.34 -22.04 47.82
C ARG A 91 85.82 -21.37 49.08
N VAL A 92 86.66 -21.29 50.09
CA VAL A 92 86.38 -20.67 51.37
C VAL A 92 87.47 -19.64 51.63
N THR A 93 87.06 -18.44 52.03
CA THR A 93 87.94 -17.35 52.45
C THR A 93 87.44 -16.78 53.78
N ILE A 94 88.32 -16.63 54.76
CA ILE A 94 88.03 -15.91 56.02
C ILE A 94 88.75 -14.56 55.95
N ILE A 95 88.02 -13.49 56.24
CA ILE A 95 88.47 -12.12 56.04
C ILE A 95 88.19 -11.33 57.33
N ASN A 96 89.12 -10.51 57.80
CA ASN A 96 88.86 -9.63 58.95
C ASN A 96 87.99 -8.42 58.55
N LEU A 97 87.52 -7.64 59.54
CA LEU A 97 86.66 -6.47 59.28
C LEU A 97 87.37 -5.35 58.48
N GLN A 98 88.70 -5.37 58.40
CA GLN A 98 89.51 -4.45 57.59
C GLN A 98 89.77 -4.97 56.17
N GLY A 99 89.22 -6.14 55.81
CA GLY A 99 89.32 -6.77 54.50
C GLY A 99 90.60 -7.57 54.24
N LYS A 100 91.47 -7.75 55.24
CA LYS A 100 92.64 -8.62 55.14
C LYS A 100 92.22 -10.09 55.17
N VAL A 101 92.75 -10.88 54.24
CA VAL A 101 92.54 -12.33 54.19
C VAL A 101 93.29 -13.00 55.34
N LEU A 102 92.56 -13.73 56.18
CA LEU A 102 93.12 -14.53 57.26
C LEU A 102 93.37 -15.97 56.80
N TYR A 103 92.49 -16.50 55.94
CA TYR A 103 92.58 -17.85 55.39
C TYR A 103 91.93 -17.91 54.01
N ASP A 104 92.48 -18.71 53.09
CA ASP A 104 91.88 -19.06 51.80
C ASP A 104 92.36 -20.48 51.40
N ASN A 105 91.43 -21.35 51.03
CA ASN A 105 91.76 -22.75 50.71
C ASN A 105 92.28 -22.98 49.28
N MET A 106 92.38 -21.94 48.44
CA MET A 106 92.80 -22.03 47.04
C MET A 106 94.09 -21.27 46.73
N GLY A 107 94.66 -20.54 47.69
CA GLY A 107 95.92 -19.82 47.51
C GLY A 107 96.50 -19.31 48.83
N ASP A 108 97.72 -18.78 48.79
CA ASP A 108 98.42 -18.28 49.97
C ASP A 108 97.82 -16.94 50.44
N SER A 109 97.28 -16.91 51.66
CA SER A 109 96.61 -15.75 52.27
C SER A 109 97.53 -14.56 52.46
N LEU A 110 98.84 -14.77 52.57
CA LEU A 110 99.84 -13.72 52.75
C LEU A 110 100.11 -12.91 51.49
N LEU A 111 99.80 -13.47 50.31
CA LEU A 111 100.00 -12.85 49.00
C LEU A 111 98.73 -12.22 48.43
N MET A 112 97.59 -12.32 49.13
CA MET A 112 96.31 -11.81 48.63
C MET A 112 96.12 -10.32 48.94
N GLU A 113 95.59 -9.59 47.97
CA GLU A 113 95.18 -8.20 48.14
C GLU A 113 94.04 -8.06 49.16
N ASN A 114 93.84 -6.83 49.65
CA ASN A 114 92.74 -6.54 50.56
C ASN A 114 91.38 -6.68 49.85
N HIS A 115 90.47 -7.46 50.42
CA HIS A 115 89.16 -7.77 49.86
C HIS A 115 88.05 -6.75 50.21
N ILE A 116 88.35 -5.67 50.93
CA ILE A 116 87.34 -4.68 51.40
C ILE A 116 86.56 -4.02 50.25
N GLY A 117 87.18 -3.85 49.08
CA GLY A 117 86.57 -3.22 47.90
C GLY A 117 85.65 -4.13 47.10
N ARG A 118 85.49 -5.41 47.49
CA ARG A 118 84.71 -6.37 46.71
C ARG A 118 83.20 -6.20 46.96
N PRO A 119 82.34 -6.20 45.91
CA PRO A 119 80.91 -5.95 46.05
C PRO A 119 80.20 -6.88 47.04
N GLU A 120 80.57 -8.16 47.07
CA GLU A 120 80.00 -9.14 48.00
C GLU A 120 80.38 -8.85 49.47
N ILE A 121 81.58 -8.33 49.70
CA ILE A 121 82.10 -7.96 51.04
C ILE A 121 81.50 -6.64 51.50
N GLN A 122 81.41 -5.64 50.61
CA GLN A 122 80.76 -4.37 50.91
C GLN A 122 79.28 -4.53 51.25
N LYS A 123 78.57 -5.42 50.53
CA LYS A 123 77.17 -5.77 50.86
C LYS A 123 77.08 -6.49 52.21
N ALA A 124 77.97 -7.46 52.47
CA ALA A 124 77.98 -8.16 53.76
C ALA A 124 78.27 -7.22 54.95
N LEU A 125 79.13 -6.22 54.78
CA LEU A 125 79.40 -5.21 55.81
C LEU A 125 78.23 -4.27 56.07
N ARG A 126 77.37 -4.03 55.07
CA ARG A 126 76.19 -3.15 55.19
C ARG A 126 74.97 -3.88 55.72
N ASP A 127 74.67 -5.04 55.13
CA ASP A 127 73.40 -5.76 55.31
C ASP A 127 73.57 -7.07 56.12
N GLY A 128 74.77 -7.34 56.63
CA GLY A 128 75.15 -8.58 57.31
C GLY A 128 75.43 -9.75 56.35
N LYS A 129 74.92 -9.71 55.12
CA LYS A 129 75.07 -10.73 54.07
C LYS A 129 75.25 -10.09 52.70
N GLY A 130 76.00 -10.72 51.81
CA GLY A 130 76.24 -10.20 50.46
C GLY A 130 76.68 -11.26 49.48
N TYR A 131 76.33 -11.10 48.20
CA TYR A 131 76.75 -12.02 47.15
C TYR A 131 77.08 -11.32 45.83
N ASP A 132 77.85 -12.02 45.00
CA ASP A 132 78.15 -11.67 43.62
C ASP A 132 78.08 -12.92 42.73
N VAL A 133 77.35 -12.84 41.63
CA VAL A 133 76.99 -14.01 40.82
C VAL A 133 78.10 -14.42 39.85
N ARG A 134 78.94 -13.47 39.42
CA ARG A 134 79.91 -13.71 38.34
C ARG A 134 81.14 -12.81 38.46
N ARG A 135 81.87 -12.96 39.57
CA ARG A 135 83.16 -12.29 39.76
C ARG A 135 84.29 -13.22 39.33
N VAL A 136 85.20 -12.70 38.49
CA VAL A 136 86.45 -13.40 38.16
C VAL A 136 87.38 -13.32 39.36
N SER A 137 87.86 -14.47 39.83
CA SER A 137 88.91 -14.50 40.84
C SER A 137 90.22 -14.00 40.25
N GLU A 138 90.85 -13.01 40.88
CA GLU A 138 92.20 -12.58 40.51
C GLU A 138 93.25 -13.68 40.79
N THR A 139 93.03 -14.51 41.83
CA THR A 139 93.92 -15.62 42.22
C THR A 139 93.92 -16.81 41.24
N THR A 140 92.74 -17.24 40.77
CA THR A 140 92.59 -18.48 39.98
C THR A 140 92.21 -18.24 38.52
N GLY A 141 91.84 -17.00 38.14
CA GLY A 141 91.38 -16.66 36.78
C GLY A 141 89.99 -17.17 36.41
N VAL A 142 89.31 -17.89 37.31
CA VAL A 142 87.99 -18.49 37.06
C VAL A 142 86.87 -17.59 37.62
N SER A 143 85.71 -17.55 36.96
CA SER A 143 84.52 -16.89 37.51
C SER A 143 83.89 -17.72 38.62
N TYR A 144 83.53 -17.10 39.74
CA TYR A 144 82.84 -17.75 40.85
C TYR A 144 81.54 -17.01 41.19
N PHE A 145 80.61 -17.76 41.75
CA PHE A 145 79.51 -17.23 42.55
C PHE A 145 80.02 -17.10 43.99
N TYR A 146 80.10 -15.88 44.53
CA TYR A 146 80.55 -15.62 45.90
C TYR A 146 79.36 -15.30 46.81
N SER A 147 79.34 -15.88 48.02
CA SER A 147 78.45 -15.50 49.10
C SER A 147 79.26 -15.21 50.36
N SER A 148 79.02 -14.05 50.97
CA SER A 148 79.72 -13.53 52.13
C SER A 148 78.73 -13.28 53.27
N THR A 149 79.12 -13.65 54.48
CA THR A 149 78.32 -13.46 55.70
C THR A 149 79.21 -12.85 56.78
N LEU A 150 78.73 -11.75 57.37
CA LEU A 150 79.41 -11.04 58.44
C LEU A 150 79.09 -11.70 59.79
N TYR A 151 80.12 -11.98 60.56
CA TYR A 151 80.03 -12.41 61.96
C TYR A 151 80.86 -11.45 62.83
N ASP A 152 80.77 -11.59 64.16
CA ASP A 152 81.26 -10.59 65.13
C ASP A 152 82.70 -10.10 64.91
N LYS A 153 83.62 -10.98 64.47
CA LYS A 153 85.05 -10.65 64.32
C LYS A 153 85.61 -10.84 62.91
N PHE A 154 84.90 -11.53 62.03
CA PHE A 154 85.36 -11.89 60.70
C PHE A 154 84.18 -12.15 59.75
N ILE A 155 84.47 -12.02 58.46
CA ILE A 155 83.58 -12.33 57.35
C ILE A 155 83.98 -13.69 56.82
N ILE A 156 83.02 -14.61 56.76
CA ILE A 156 83.19 -15.86 56.05
C ILE A 156 82.64 -15.68 54.64
N ARG A 157 83.45 -16.02 53.65
CA ARG A 157 83.07 -16.04 52.25
C ARG A 157 83.22 -17.44 51.69
N SER A 158 82.14 -17.97 51.14
CA SER A 158 82.15 -19.21 50.35
C SER A 158 81.89 -18.90 48.88
N ALA A 159 82.45 -19.72 48.00
CA ALA A 159 82.32 -19.52 46.56
C ALA A 159 82.32 -20.83 45.78
N LEU A 160 81.51 -20.91 44.73
CA LEU A 160 81.47 -22.04 43.80
C LEU A 160 81.92 -21.60 42.40
N PRO A 161 82.71 -22.43 41.68
CA PRO A 161 83.10 -22.13 40.31
C PRO A 161 81.85 -21.99 39.45
N TYR A 162 81.78 -20.90 38.70
CA TYR A 162 80.74 -20.61 37.73
C TYR A 162 80.95 -21.48 36.47
N SER A 163 80.80 -22.80 36.64
CA SER A 163 81.02 -23.82 35.62
C SER A 163 79.80 -23.98 34.71
N LEU A 164 79.98 -24.64 33.55
CA LEU A 164 78.89 -24.98 32.62
C LEU A 164 77.77 -25.80 33.29
N ASN A 165 78.10 -26.62 34.29
CA ASN A 165 77.12 -27.36 35.07
C ASN A 165 76.30 -26.45 36.00
N LEU A 166 76.93 -25.44 36.60
CA LEU A 166 76.21 -24.44 37.41
C LEU A 166 75.32 -23.55 36.52
N LEU A 167 75.76 -23.23 35.30
CA LEU A 167 74.95 -22.54 34.27
C LEU A 167 73.68 -23.32 33.91
N ASN A 168 73.77 -24.63 33.73
CA ASN A 168 72.60 -25.48 33.44
C ASN A 168 71.69 -25.68 34.68
N HIS A 169 72.24 -25.64 35.89
CA HIS A 169 71.43 -25.65 37.11
C HIS A 169 70.74 -24.29 37.37
N LEU A 170 71.39 -23.18 37.01
CA LEU A 170 70.87 -21.81 37.14
C LEU A 170 69.97 -21.38 35.97
N SER A 171 69.92 -22.12 34.86
CA SER A 171 68.98 -21.83 33.76
C SER A 171 67.54 -22.11 34.20
N ALA A 172 66.61 -21.20 33.89
CA ALA A 172 65.18 -21.39 34.18
C ALA A 172 64.65 -22.72 33.59
N ASP A 173 63.77 -23.40 34.31
CA ASP A 173 63.12 -24.64 33.89
C ASP A 173 62.18 -24.36 32.70
N PRO A 174 62.34 -25.01 31.54
CA PRO A 174 61.51 -24.72 30.37
C PRO A 174 60.03 -25.14 30.50
N HIS A 175 59.61 -25.88 31.55
CA HIS A 175 58.22 -26.36 31.65
C HIS A 175 57.17 -25.25 31.62
N TYR A 176 57.45 -24.05 32.16
CA TYR A 176 56.50 -22.92 32.11
C TYR A 176 56.28 -22.40 30.67
N ILE A 177 57.25 -22.60 29.76
CA ILE A 177 57.14 -22.21 28.36
C ILE A 177 56.09 -23.09 27.68
N TRP A 178 56.19 -24.42 27.87
CA TRP A 178 55.22 -25.36 27.32
C TRP A 178 53.81 -25.15 27.87
N PHE A 179 53.69 -24.86 29.16
CA PHE A 179 52.42 -24.47 29.77
C PHE A 179 51.83 -23.21 29.12
N THR A 180 52.64 -22.16 28.96
CA THR A 180 52.22 -20.90 28.34
C THR A 180 51.75 -21.12 26.90
N VAL A 181 52.54 -21.83 26.08
CA VAL A 181 52.22 -22.13 24.68
C VAL A 181 50.91 -22.92 24.57
N THR A 182 50.71 -23.92 25.43
CA THR A 182 49.49 -24.74 25.44
C THR A 182 48.26 -23.89 25.71
N ILE A 183 48.30 -23.01 26.71
CA ILE A 183 47.19 -22.09 27.02
C ILE A 183 46.95 -21.11 25.88
N THR A 184 48.01 -20.54 25.29
CA THR A 184 47.87 -19.62 24.15
C THR A 184 47.18 -20.31 22.97
N LEU A 185 47.53 -21.56 22.66
CA LEU A 185 46.89 -22.32 21.59
C LEU A 185 45.41 -22.62 21.86
N LEU A 186 45.07 -23.00 23.10
CA LEU A 186 43.67 -23.24 23.50
C LEU A 186 42.83 -21.96 23.39
N LEU A 187 43.35 -20.83 23.88
CA LEU A 187 42.68 -19.53 23.75
C LEU A 187 42.55 -19.14 22.27
N ALA A 188 43.59 -19.31 21.47
CA ALA A 188 43.55 -19.02 20.04
C ALA A 188 42.45 -19.83 19.32
N PHE A 189 42.32 -21.12 19.65
CA PHE A 189 41.27 -21.97 19.09
C PHE A 189 39.86 -21.51 19.49
N PHE A 190 39.66 -21.17 20.77
CA PHE A 190 38.38 -20.65 21.26
C PHE A 190 38.01 -19.33 20.59
N PHE A 191 38.95 -18.38 20.50
CA PHE A 191 38.73 -17.10 19.82
C PHE A 191 38.48 -17.29 18.33
N TYR A 192 39.18 -18.20 17.66
CA TYR A 192 38.92 -18.52 16.26
C TYR A 192 37.47 -18.99 16.05
N ARG A 193 37.00 -19.93 16.88
CA ARG A 193 35.62 -20.43 16.85
C ARG A 193 34.61 -19.32 17.10
N PHE A 194 34.84 -18.48 18.11
CA PHE A 194 33.97 -17.36 18.47
C PHE A 194 33.89 -16.32 17.35
N THR A 195 35.03 -15.86 16.86
CA THR A 195 35.10 -14.85 15.80
C THR A 195 34.58 -15.36 14.46
N ALA A 196 34.75 -16.65 14.16
CA ALA A 196 34.15 -17.28 12.97
C ALA A 196 32.62 -17.29 13.04
N ARG A 197 32.03 -17.65 14.19
CA ARG A 197 30.56 -17.60 14.40
C ARG A 197 30.01 -16.18 14.24
N LEU A 198 30.64 -15.20 14.89
CA LEU A 198 30.24 -13.79 14.79
C LEU A 198 30.34 -13.27 13.34
N GLY A 199 31.40 -13.66 12.63
CA GLY A 199 31.59 -13.31 11.23
C GLY A 199 30.50 -13.83 10.29
N LYS A 200 30.00 -15.06 10.52
CA LYS A 200 28.93 -15.65 9.73
C LYS A 200 27.64 -14.85 9.87
N ALA A 201 27.25 -14.51 11.10
CA ALA A 201 26.03 -13.74 11.39
C ALA A 201 26.05 -12.35 10.75
N ILE A 202 27.16 -11.61 10.91
CA ILE A 202 27.32 -10.27 10.30
C ILE A 202 27.27 -10.37 8.76
N ASN A 203 27.85 -11.42 8.18
CA ASN A 203 27.84 -11.59 6.73
C ASN A 203 26.44 -11.91 6.19
N GLN A 204 25.64 -12.71 6.92
CA GLN A 204 24.24 -12.97 6.58
C GLN A 204 23.42 -11.68 6.64
N LEU A 205 23.57 -10.87 7.70
CA LEU A 205 22.89 -9.58 7.80
C LEU A 205 23.30 -8.60 6.69
N ARG A 206 24.59 -8.59 6.30
CA ARG A 206 25.09 -7.78 5.18
C ARG A 206 24.49 -8.22 3.84
N GLU A 207 24.42 -9.53 3.59
CA GLU A 207 23.76 -10.09 2.40
C GLU A 207 22.27 -9.72 2.39
N PHE A 208 21.57 -9.88 3.51
CA PHE A 208 20.18 -9.46 3.69
C PHE A 208 20.00 -7.98 3.33
N ALA A 209 20.77 -7.08 3.93
CA ALA A 209 20.69 -5.64 3.67
C ALA A 209 20.94 -5.30 2.20
N LYS A 210 21.91 -5.95 1.56
CA LYS A 210 22.23 -5.74 0.14
C LYS A 210 21.12 -6.21 -0.80
N ARG A 211 20.46 -7.33 -0.48
CA ARG A 211 19.33 -7.84 -1.27
C ARG A 211 18.07 -6.99 -1.04
N ALA A 212 17.85 -6.55 0.20
CA ALA A 212 16.75 -5.69 0.59
C ALA A 212 16.78 -4.33 -0.15
N ASP A 213 17.96 -3.74 -0.27
CA ASP A 213 18.20 -2.50 -1.04
C ASP A 213 17.88 -2.67 -2.53
N LYS A 214 18.18 -3.85 -3.09
CA LYS A 214 17.88 -4.19 -4.49
C LYS A 214 16.44 -4.66 -4.73
N ASN A 215 15.62 -4.75 -3.69
CA ASN A 215 14.24 -5.22 -3.77
C ASN A 215 14.12 -6.67 -4.33
N GLU A 216 15.16 -7.49 -4.14
CA GLU A 216 15.20 -8.90 -4.57
C GLU A 216 14.40 -9.79 -3.62
N PRO A 217 13.85 -10.94 -4.07
CA PRO A 217 13.22 -11.92 -3.18
C PRO A 217 14.26 -12.47 -2.20
N ILE A 218 14.01 -12.28 -0.90
CA ILE A 218 14.87 -12.74 0.18
C ILE A 218 14.22 -13.98 0.80
N ASP A 219 15.02 -15.03 0.94
CA ASP A 219 14.62 -16.20 1.70
C ASP A 219 14.60 -15.85 3.19
N MET A 220 13.39 -15.79 3.75
CA MET A 220 13.13 -15.32 5.11
C MET A 220 13.42 -16.38 6.18
N ASP A 221 13.68 -17.63 5.78
CA ASP A 221 14.01 -18.76 6.66
C ASP A 221 15.52 -18.87 6.91
N SER A 222 16.20 -17.73 7.01
CA SER A 222 17.63 -17.70 7.32
C SER A 222 17.83 -18.06 8.79
N ASP A 223 18.44 -19.22 9.07
CA ASP A 223 18.78 -19.70 10.41
C ASP A 223 19.83 -18.76 11.05
N PHE A 224 19.35 -17.79 11.83
CA PHE A 224 20.18 -16.87 12.60
C PHE A 224 20.62 -17.55 13.92
N PRO A 225 21.84 -17.29 14.40
CA PRO A 225 22.32 -17.87 15.66
C PRO A 225 21.46 -17.43 16.85
N HIS A 226 21.17 -18.32 17.80
CA HIS A 226 20.35 -18.03 18.98
C HIS A 226 21.13 -17.22 20.04
N ASN A 227 21.49 -15.98 19.71
CA ASN A 227 22.15 -15.01 20.58
C ASN A 227 21.60 -13.60 20.32
N GLU A 228 22.06 -12.60 21.06
CA GLU A 228 21.57 -11.21 20.97
C GLU A 228 21.69 -10.66 19.54
N LEU A 229 22.72 -11.09 18.79
CA LEU A 229 22.90 -10.69 17.39
C LEU A 229 21.87 -11.36 16.46
N GLY A 230 21.47 -12.60 16.75
CA GLY A 230 20.38 -13.26 16.04
C GLY A 230 19.04 -12.61 16.29
N GLU A 231 18.70 -12.29 17.55
CA GLU A 231 17.47 -11.57 17.90
C GLU A 231 17.37 -10.22 17.17
N ILE A 232 18.47 -9.44 17.15
CA ILE A 232 18.54 -8.20 16.38
C ILE A 232 18.32 -8.45 14.89
N SER A 233 18.93 -9.51 14.35
CA SER A 233 18.78 -9.86 12.93
C SER A 233 17.34 -10.22 12.60
N GLU A 234 16.67 -11.04 13.42
CA GLU A 234 15.26 -11.39 13.29
C GLU A 234 14.35 -10.16 13.35
N HIS A 235 14.58 -9.25 14.31
CA HIS A 235 13.82 -8.00 14.40
C HIS A 235 13.99 -7.13 13.15
N ILE A 236 15.20 -7.03 12.59
CA ILE A 236 15.45 -6.31 11.33
C ILE A 236 14.67 -6.96 10.17
N VAL A 237 14.68 -8.29 10.08
CA VAL A 237 13.89 -9.01 9.07
C VAL A 237 12.39 -8.76 9.23
N GLN A 238 11.87 -8.79 10.46
CA GLN A 238 10.45 -8.51 10.76
C GLN A 238 10.06 -7.08 10.39
N ILE A 239 10.90 -6.08 10.68
CA ILE A 239 10.66 -4.69 10.31
C ILE A 239 10.58 -4.55 8.78
N TYR A 240 11.52 -5.16 8.06
CA TYR A 240 11.52 -5.13 6.59
C TYR A 240 10.28 -5.82 6.01
N LYS A 241 9.86 -6.96 6.57
CA LYS A 241 8.63 -7.66 6.18
C LYS A 241 7.40 -6.76 6.35
N ARG A 242 7.24 -6.13 7.52
CA ARG A 242 6.13 -5.22 7.81
C ARG A 242 6.14 -4.00 6.88
N LEU A 243 7.33 -3.44 6.59
CA LEU A 243 7.48 -2.34 5.65
C LEU A 243 7.00 -2.73 4.25
N ARG A 244 7.39 -3.92 3.78
CA ARG A 244 6.99 -4.43 2.46
C ARG A 244 5.49 -4.68 2.38
N GLU A 245 4.91 -5.35 3.37
CA GLU A 245 3.46 -5.58 3.46
C GLU A 245 2.68 -4.26 3.48
N THR A 246 3.16 -3.27 4.24
CA THR A 246 2.54 -1.93 4.28
C THR A 246 2.63 -1.22 2.93
N LYS A 247 3.79 -1.30 2.25
CA LYS A 247 3.99 -0.71 0.92
C LYS A 247 3.11 -1.37 -0.13
N GLU A 248 3.00 -2.70 -0.13
CA GLU A 248 2.13 -3.45 -1.04
C GLU A 248 0.65 -3.13 -0.77
N ALA A 249 0.23 -3.09 0.49
CA ALA A 249 -1.13 -2.68 0.87
C ALA A 249 -1.46 -1.25 0.40
N LEU A 250 -0.56 -0.29 0.62
CA LEU A 250 -0.72 1.09 0.14
C LEU A 250 -0.78 1.17 -1.38
N TYR A 251 0.03 0.36 -2.08
CA TYR A 251 -0.02 0.30 -3.55
C TYR A 251 -1.38 -0.22 -4.03
N ILE A 252 -1.89 -1.30 -3.44
CA ILE A 252 -3.22 -1.85 -3.75
C ILE A 252 -4.33 -0.83 -3.46
N GLU A 253 -4.27 -0.14 -2.32
CA GLU A 253 -5.24 0.89 -1.96
C GLU A 253 -5.23 2.06 -2.96
N ARG A 254 -4.04 2.51 -3.36
CA ARG A 254 -3.87 3.54 -4.40
C ARG A 254 -4.45 3.09 -5.74
N GLU A 255 -4.17 1.88 -6.20
CA GLU A 255 -4.72 1.34 -7.45
C GLU A 255 -6.25 1.21 -7.41
N LYS A 256 -6.83 0.84 -6.26
CA LYS A 256 -8.29 0.83 -6.07
C LYS A 256 -8.90 2.22 -6.24
N LEU A 257 -8.28 3.25 -5.66
CA LEU A 257 -8.73 4.64 -5.81
C LEU A 257 -8.67 5.11 -7.27
N ILE A 258 -7.57 4.83 -7.97
CA ILE A 258 -7.42 5.15 -9.40
C ILE A 258 -8.48 4.43 -10.23
N THR A 259 -8.70 3.14 -9.96
CA THR A 259 -9.72 2.34 -10.66
C THR A 259 -11.12 2.91 -10.44
N HIS A 260 -11.47 3.26 -9.20
CA HIS A 260 -12.75 3.91 -8.89
C HIS A 260 -12.94 5.20 -9.67
N LEU A 261 -11.92 6.06 -9.73
CA LEU A 261 -11.93 7.29 -10.52
C LEU A 261 -12.09 7.04 -12.03
N GLN A 262 -11.44 6.01 -12.57
CA GLN A 262 -11.59 5.63 -13.98
C GLN A 262 -12.96 5.04 -14.31
N THR A 263 -13.60 4.34 -13.37
CA THR A 263 -14.95 3.76 -13.55
C THR A 263 -16.09 4.72 -13.21
N SER A 264 -15.77 5.91 -12.70
CA SER A 264 -16.78 6.95 -12.43
C SER A 264 -17.52 7.32 -13.72
N ARG A 265 -18.81 7.66 -13.59
CA ARG A 265 -19.63 8.16 -14.72
C ARG A 265 -19.47 9.67 -14.95
N GLU A 266 -18.70 10.33 -14.09
CA GLU A 266 -18.40 11.75 -14.16
C GLU A 266 -16.96 11.95 -14.64
N GLY A 267 -16.72 13.04 -15.36
CA GLY A 267 -15.37 13.47 -15.68
C GLY A 267 -14.73 14.08 -14.44
N LEU A 268 -13.63 13.53 -13.94
CA LEU A 268 -12.96 14.00 -12.74
C LEU A 268 -11.49 14.35 -13.02
N GLY A 269 -11.07 15.53 -12.58
CA GLY A 269 -9.70 16.02 -12.63
C GLY A 269 -9.26 16.58 -11.28
N VAL A 270 -8.18 16.03 -10.73
CA VAL A 270 -7.53 16.52 -9.51
C VAL A 270 -6.27 17.25 -9.89
N PHE A 271 -6.11 18.47 -9.37
CA PHE A 271 -5.02 19.36 -9.68
C PHE A 271 -4.35 19.85 -8.39
N ASN A 272 -3.07 20.15 -8.49
CA ASN A 272 -2.35 20.79 -7.40
C ASN A 272 -2.65 22.30 -7.33
N LYS A 273 -2.15 22.97 -6.29
CA LYS A 273 -2.29 24.42 -6.11
C LYS A 273 -1.78 25.28 -7.28
N ASP A 274 -0.88 24.74 -8.10
CA ASP A 274 -0.26 25.40 -9.26
C ASP A 274 -1.00 25.05 -10.57
N LYS A 275 -2.22 24.48 -10.46
CA LYS A 275 -3.10 24.06 -11.56
C LYS A 275 -2.53 22.91 -12.42
N LYS A 276 -1.48 22.22 -11.96
CA LYS A 276 -0.93 21.05 -12.66
C LYS A 276 -1.71 19.79 -12.32
N GLU A 277 -1.89 18.95 -13.33
CA GLU A 277 -2.59 17.67 -13.20
C GLU A 277 -1.90 16.76 -12.17
N ILE A 278 -2.69 16.24 -11.22
CA ILE A 278 -2.30 15.12 -10.36
C ILE A 278 -2.89 13.82 -10.91
N LEU A 279 -4.18 13.86 -11.27
CA LEU A 279 -4.90 12.70 -11.78
C LEU A 279 -6.16 13.14 -12.53
N VAL A 280 -6.35 12.64 -13.75
CA VAL A 280 -7.52 12.90 -14.58
C VAL A 280 -8.04 11.60 -15.18
N ASN A 281 -9.36 11.42 -15.22
CA ASN A 281 -9.98 10.30 -15.92
C ASN A 281 -10.34 10.65 -17.37
N ASN A 282 -10.55 9.64 -18.20
CA ASN A 282 -10.84 9.83 -19.63
C ASN A 282 -12.11 10.66 -19.89
N LEU A 283 -13.13 10.53 -19.04
CA LEU A 283 -14.37 11.29 -19.18
C LEU A 283 -14.16 12.80 -18.98
N PHE A 284 -13.26 13.20 -18.09
CA PHE A 284 -12.94 14.61 -17.89
C PHE A 284 -12.41 15.24 -19.17
N THR A 285 -11.43 14.62 -19.82
CA THR A 285 -10.87 15.11 -21.08
C THR A 285 -11.93 15.17 -22.18
N GLN A 286 -12.78 14.13 -22.29
CA GLN A 286 -13.86 14.10 -23.27
C GLN A 286 -14.88 15.23 -23.06
N TYR A 287 -15.35 15.43 -21.83
CA TYR A 287 -16.32 16.48 -21.55
C TYR A 287 -15.69 17.88 -21.67
N SER A 288 -14.45 18.06 -21.22
CA SER A 288 -13.72 19.31 -21.42
C SER A 288 -13.59 19.66 -22.91
N ASN A 289 -13.27 18.68 -23.78
CA ASN A 289 -13.20 18.90 -25.23
C ASN A 289 -14.57 19.23 -25.85
N LEU A 290 -15.65 18.62 -25.35
CA LEU A 290 -17.02 18.91 -25.80
C LEU A 290 -17.48 20.31 -25.38
N ILE A 291 -17.04 20.78 -24.20
CA ILE A 291 -17.35 22.12 -23.69
C ILE A 291 -16.54 23.19 -24.41
N SER A 292 -15.27 22.92 -24.72
CA SER A 292 -14.31 23.86 -25.31
C SER A 292 -14.40 23.99 -26.84
N ASP A 293 -15.20 23.16 -27.51
CA ASP A 293 -15.23 22.97 -28.97
C ASP A 293 -13.84 22.70 -29.60
N SER A 294 -12.89 22.17 -28.82
CA SER A 294 -11.51 21.94 -29.25
C SER A 294 -10.89 20.75 -28.51
N ASN A 295 -9.93 20.07 -29.13
CA ASN A 295 -9.15 19.06 -28.43
C ASN A 295 -8.05 19.77 -27.62
N LEU A 296 -8.12 19.67 -26.31
CA LEU A 296 -7.07 20.17 -25.42
C LEU A 296 -5.79 19.35 -25.65
N GLU A 297 -4.64 20.01 -25.77
CA GLU A 297 -3.34 19.33 -25.89
C GLU A 297 -2.86 18.89 -24.50
N GLU A 298 -3.04 19.77 -23.50
CA GLU A 298 -2.79 19.50 -22.09
C GLU A 298 -4.07 19.72 -21.28
N THR A 299 -4.30 18.92 -20.22
CA THR A 299 -5.49 19.10 -19.35
C THR A 299 -5.56 20.50 -18.75
N GLU A 300 -4.41 21.13 -18.51
CA GLU A 300 -4.27 22.46 -17.94
C GLU A 300 -4.82 23.58 -18.84
N ASP A 301 -4.99 23.31 -20.14
CA ASP A 301 -5.60 24.26 -21.07
C ASP A 301 -7.04 24.60 -20.68
N ILE A 302 -7.69 23.74 -19.85
CA ILE A 302 -9.04 23.97 -19.34
C ILE A 302 -9.20 25.32 -18.64
N PHE A 303 -8.14 25.79 -17.97
CA PHE A 303 -8.18 27.05 -17.21
C PHE A 303 -8.16 28.29 -18.09
N ASN A 304 -7.85 28.15 -19.38
CA ASN A 304 -7.85 29.23 -20.38
C ASN A 304 -9.16 29.32 -21.16
N ILE A 305 -10.07 28.36 -20.98
CA ILE A 305 -11.36 28.32 -21.67
C ILE A 305 -12.34 29.31 -21.03
N ASN A 306 -13.09 30.03 -21.86
CA ASN A 306 -14.07 31.03 -21.39
C ASN A 306 -15.19 30.41 -20.54
N GLU A 307 -15.68 29.24 -20.94
CA GLU A 307 -16.71 28.47 -20.27
C GLU A 307 -16.32 28.08 -18.83
N PHE A 308 -15.03 27.83 -18.57
CA PHE A 308 -14.49 27.48 -17.25
C PHE A 308 -13.99 28.68 -16.43
N LYS A 309 -14.03 29.90 -16.99
CA LYS A 309 -13.57 31.12 -16.32
C LYS A 309 -14.13 31.32 -14.91
N PRO A 310 -15.42 31.05 -14.60
CA PRO A 310 -15.93 31.17 -13.23
C PRO A 310 -15.21 30.25 -12.23
N ILE A 311 -14.88 29.03 -12.65
CA ILE A 311 -14.14 28.05 -11.85
C ILE A 311 -12.69 28.51 -11.67
N THR A 312 -12.04 28.97 -12.74
CA THR A 312 -10.67 29.53 -12.67
C THR A 312 -10.61 30.72 -11.71
N ASP A 313 -11.56 31.66 -11.82
CA ASP A 313 -11.67 32.82 -10.93
C ASP A 313 -11.90 32.43 -9.46
N PHE A 314 -12.65 31.35 -9.23
CA PHE A 314 -12.90 30.81 -7.89
C PHE A 314 -11.63 30.23 -7.26
N ILE A 315 -10.89 29.42 -8.03
CA ILE A 315 -9.59 28.86 -7.61
C ILE A 315 -8.61 29.99 -7.28
N ASP A 316 -8.50 31.01 -8.15
CA ASP A 316 -7.53 32.10 -7.98
C ASP A 316 -7.87 33.05 -6.81
N LYS A 317 -9.14 33.15 -6.43
CA LYS A 317 -9.59 34.00 -5.31
C LYS A 317 -9.47 33.30 -3.95
N THR A 318 -9.54 31.97 -3.90
CA THR A 318 -9.62 31.19 -2.65
C THR A 318 -8.41 31.36 -1.71
N PRO A 319 -7.14 31.40 -2.17
CA PRO A 319 -5.99 31.62 -1.30
C PRO A 319 -6.02 32.95 -0.52
N LYS A 320 -6.87 33.89 -0.95
CA LYS A 320 -6.99 35.24 -0.37
C LYS A 320 -8.20 35.39 0.57
N ARG A 321 -9.02 34.34 0.72
CA ARG A 321 -10.26 34.39 1.52
C ARG A 321 -10.06 33.82 2.92
N PRO A 322 -10.80 34.32 3.94
CA PRO A 322 -10.76 33.77 5.29
C PRO A 322 -11.29 32.32 5.32
N SER A 323 -10.78 31.52 6.25
CA SER A 323 -10.99 30.05 6.34
C SER A 323 -12.45 29.57 6.49
N ASN A 324 -13.43 30.48 6.62
CA ASN A 324 -14.83 30.17 6.89
C ASN A 324 -15.76 30.23 5.66
N GLU A 325 -15.23 30.50 4.46
CA GLU A 325 -16.04 30.54 3.23
C GLU A 325 -16.17 29.16 2.55
N GLU A 326 -17.23 29.01 1.75
CA GLU A 326 -17.51 27.80 0.98
C GLU A 326 -16.37 27.49 0.00
N LYS A 327 -15.71 26.34 0.19
CA LYS A 327 -14.66 25.82 -0.69
C LYS A 327 -15.21 24.98 -1.85
N ARG A 328 -16.49 25.17 -2.19
CA ARG A 328 -17.17 24.50 -3.29
C ARG A 328 -17.86 25.51 -4.19
N MET A 329 -17.75 25.31 -5.50
CA MET A 329 -18.48 26.03 -6.54
C MET A 329 -19.15 25.04 -7.49
N SER A 330 -20.30 25.41 -8.03
CA SER A 330 -20.99 24.68 -9.10
C SER A 330 -21.46 25.66 -10.17
N ILE A 331 -21.29 25.30 -11.44
CA ILE A 331 -21.77 26.06 -12.60
C ILE A 331 -22.48 25.13 -13.59
N HIS A 332 -23.46 25.67 -14.29
CA HIS A 332 -24.15 24.98 -15.39
C HIS A 332 -23.65 25.52 -16.73
N ILE A 333 -23.24 24.62 -17.62
CA ILE A 333 -22.75 24.95 -18.96
C ILE A 333 -23.65 24.27 -19.99
N ASN A 334 -24.17 25.03 -20.95
CA ASN A 334 -24.91 24.50 -22.08
C ASN A 334 -24.05 24.62 -23.34
N LYS A 335 -23.72 23.50 -23.98
CA LYS A 335 -22.87 23.45 -25.16
C LYS A 335 -23.29 22.32 -26.09
N ASN A 336 -23.39 22.60 -27.40
CA ASN A 336 -23.71 21.59 -28.44
C ASN A 336 -24.99 20.77 -28.14
N GLY A 337 -25.98 21.39 -27.51
CA GLY A 337 -27.24 20.73 -27.13
C GLY A 337 -27.12 19.79 -25.93
N ARG A 338 -25.99 19.81 -25.23
CA ARG A 338 -25.75 19.10 -23.96
C ARG A 338 -25.68 20.07 -22.79
N MET A 339 -26.11 19.59 -21.63
CA MET A 339 -26.07 20.29 -20.35
C MET A 339 -25.04 19.64 -19.46
N PHE A 340 -24.05 20.40 -19.02
CA PHE A 340 -23.02 19.96 -18.09
C PHE A 340 -23.15 20.71 -16.77
N ILE A 341 -22.97 19.99 -15.66
CA ILE A 341 -22.71 20.57 -14.35
C ILE A 341 -21.23 20.43 -14.08
N VAL A 342 -20.54 21.55 -13.84
CA VAL A 342 -19.14 21.57 -13.46
C VAL A 342 -19.04 22.01 -12.01
N GLU A 343 -18.47 21.17 -11.16
CA GLU A 343 -18.21 21.49 -9.77
C GLU A 343 -16.72 21.57 -9.50
N CYS A 344 -16.32 22.46 -8.60
CA CYS A 344 -14.96 22.57 -8.10
C CYS A 344 -14.96 22.54 -6.58
N ILE A 345 -14.13 21.67 -6.00
CA ILE A 345 -13.93 21.54 -4.55
C ILE A 345 -12.46 21.79 -4.25
N ILE A 346 -12.16 22.68 -3.31
CA ILE A 346 -10.79 23.04 -2.90
C ILE A 346 -10.48 22.41 -1.53
N PHE A 347 -9.40 21.65 -1.45
CA PHE A 347 -8.95 20.97 -0.24
C PHE A 347 -8.18 21.90 0.72
N GLN A 348 -7.69 21.35 1.84
CA GLN A 348 -6.97 22.14 2.86
C GLN A 348 -5.58 22.61 2.39
N ASP A 349 -4.92 21.81 1.56
CA ASP A 349 -3.59 22.06 0.99
C ASP A 349 -3.61 22.91 -0.29
N LEU A 350 -4.79 23.47 -0.64
CA LEU A 350 -5.07 24.21 -1.88
C LEU A 350 -5.01 23.36 -3.16
N CYS A 351 -4.86 22.04 -3.06
CA CYS A 351 -5.23 21.17 -4.17
C CYS A 351 -6.74 21.27 -4.40
N PHE A 352 -7.18 20.94 -5.60
CA PHE A 352 -8.59 21.03 -5.94
C PHE A 352 -9.02 19.96 -6.92
N GLU A 353 -10.29 19.60 -6.85
CA GLU A 353 -10.96 18.64 -7.72
C GLU A 353 -11.98 19.39 -8.56
N ILE A 354 -12.00 19.11 -9.86
CA ILE A 354 -13.03 19.53 -10.79
C ILE A 354 -13.77 18.28 -11.26
N SER A 355 -15.10 18.28 -11.09
CA SER A 355 -15.98 17.26 -11.65
C SER A 355 -16.85 17.87 -12.75
N ILE A 356 -17.08 17.11 -13.82
CA ILE A 356 -17.92 17.46 -14.96
C ILE A 356 -18.92 16.33 -15.16
N ASN A 357 -20.20 16.64 -15.02
CA ASN A 357 -21.28 15.66 -15.19
C ASN A 357 -22.21 16.08 -16.34
N ASP A 358 -22.45 15.18 -17.31
CA ASP A 358 -23.39 15.38 -18.41
C ASP A 358 -24.79 15.02 -17.92
N VAL A 359 -25.59 16.04 -17.62
CA VAL A 359 -26.96 15.91 -17.08
C VAL A 359 -28.03 16.11 -18.14
N SER A 360 -27.66 15.98 -19.43
CA SER A 360 -28.56 16.27 -20.55
C SER A 360 -29.82 15.41 -20.53
N GLN A 361 -29.69 14.13 -20.19
CA GLN A 361 -30.82 13.20 -20.18
C GLN A 361 -31.77 13.50 -19.03
N GLU A 362 -31.22 13.71 -17.83
CA GLU A 362 -31.98 14.05 -16.62
C GLU A 362 -32.73 15.35 -16.81
N GLU A 363 -32.08 16.39 -17.34
CA GLU A 363 -32.71 17.68 -17.62
C GLU A 363 -33.80 17.57 -18.68
N GLU A 364 -33.60 16.78 -19.75
CA GLU A 364 -34.65 16.57 -20.75
C GLU A 364 -35.84 15.80 -20.16
N GLN A 365 -35.62 14.81 -19.28
CA GLN A 365 -36.71 14.13 -18.58
C GLN A 365 -37.47 15.08 -17.65
N ILE A 366 -36.76 15.93 -16.89
CA ILE A 366 -37.35 16.96 -16.04
C ILE A 366 -38.20 17.92 -16.88
N ARG A 367 -37.67 18.37 -18.02
CA ARG A 367 -38.35 19.26 -18.96
C ARG A 367 -39.61 18.62 -19.53
N LEU A 368 -39.52 17.38 -20.02
CA LEU A 368 -40.66 16.63 -20.56
C LEU A 368 -41.75 16.42 -19.49
N LYS A 369 -41.36 16.06 -18.26
CA LYS A 369 -42.28 15.93 -17.12
C LYS A 369 -42.96 17.26 -16.80
N ARG A 370 -42.22 18.37 -16.79
CA ARG A 370 -42.79 19.71 -16.56
C ARG A 370 -43.78 20.10 -17.66
N GLN A 371 -43.44 19.86 -18.91
CA GLN A 371 -44.31 20.11 -20.06
C GLN A 371 -45.59 19.25 -19.99
N LEU A 372 -45.47 17.99 -19.57
CA LEU A 372 -46.62 17.11 -19.32
C LEU A 372 -47.55 17.69 -18.25
N THR A 373 -47.02 18.07 -17.09
CA THR A 373 -47.82 18.64 -16.00
C THR A 373 -48.53 19.93 -16.43
N GLN A 374 -47.85 20.81 -17.18
CA GLN A 374 -48.44 22.01 -17.73
C GLN A 374 -49.57 21.70 -18.72
N ASN A 375 -49.36 20.76 -19.63
CA ASN A 375 -50.39 20.35 -20.60
C ASN A 375 -51.61 19.72 -19.92
N ILE A 376 -51.40 18.87 -18.90
CA ILE A 376 -52.48 18.31 -18.08
C ILE A 376 -53.30 19.44 -17.45
N ALA A 377 -52.64 20.41 -16.80
CA ALA A 377 -53.32 21.53 -16.16
C ALA A 377 -54.17 22.35 -17.17
N HIS A 378 -53.64 22.62 -18.37
CA HIS A 378 -54.36 23.33 -19.42
C HIS A 378 -55.57 22.56 -19.97
N GLU A 379 -55.43 21.25 -20.23
CA GLU A 379 -56.51 20.42 -20.77
C GLU A 379 -57.59 20.10 -19.72
N LEU A 380 -57.26 20.12 -18.42
CA LEU A 380 -58.24 20.04 -17.32
C LEU A 380 -58.98 21.36 -17.09
N LYS A 381 -58.29 22.51 -17.14
CA LYS A 381 -58.89 23.83 -16.89
C LYS A 381 -60.01 24.16 -17.90
N THR A 382 -59.80 23.83 -19.17
CA THR A 382 -60.74 24.16 -20.26
C THR A 382 -62.15 23.59 -20.07
N PRO A 383 -62.35 22.26 -19.87
CA PRO A 383 -63.68 21.69 -19.64
C PRO A 383 -64.30 22.18 -18.32
N VAL A 384 -63.50 22.35 -17.26
CA VAL A 384 -63.98 22.88 -15.97
C VAL A 384 -64.53 24.30 -16.12
N SER A 385 -63.81 25.19 -16.80
CA SER A 385 -64.29 26.55 -17.06
C SER A 385 -65.54 26.58 -17.96
N SER A 386 -65.65 25.66 -18.92
CA SER A 386 -66.85 25.54 -19.76
C SER A 386 -68.07 25.08 -18.96
N ILE A 387 -67.92 24.07 -18.09
CA ILE A 387 -68.97 23.61 -17.17
C ILE A 387 -69.40 24.75 -16.26
N GLN A 388 -68.44 25.46 -15.65
CA GLN A 388 -68.72 26.62 -14.81
C GLN A 388 -69.49 27.70 -15.55
N GLY A 389 -69.08 28.09 -16.77
CA GLY A 389 -69.77 29.13 -17.53
C GLY A 389 -71.21 28.75 -17.92
N TYR A 390 -71.46 27.50 -18.30
CA TYR A 390 -72.83 27.02 -18.56
C TYR A 390 -73.68 27.01 -17.29
N LEU A 391 -73.15 26.50 -16.18
CA LEU A 391 -73.85 26.51 -14.89
C LEU A 391 -74.11 27.92 -14.38
N GLU A 392 -73.14 28.82 -14.50
CA GLU A 392 -73.28 30.24 -14.14
C GLU A 392 -74.39 30.89 -14.95
N THR A 393 -74.45 30.65 -16.27
CA THR A 393 -75.53 31.16 -17.13
C THR A 393 -76.90 30.63 -16.71
N ILE A 394 -77.01 29.35 -16.35
CA ILE A 394 -78.26 28.75 -15.83
C ILE A 394 -78.67 29.41 -14.52
N ILE A 395 -77.73 29.67 -13.61
CA ILE A 395 -77.99 30.25 -12.28
C ILE A 395 -78.31 31.75 -12.37
N SER A 396 -77.64 32.50 -13.25
CA SER A 396 -77.72 33.97 -13.31
C SER A 396 -78.88 34.49 -14.15
N THR A 397 -79.51 33.65 -14.98
CA THR A 397 -80.56 34.07 -15.93
C THR A 397 -81.94 33.67 -15.42
N GLU A 398 -82.71 34.63 -14.90
CA GLU A 398 -84.12 34.42 -14.57
C GLU A 398 -84.94 34.11 -15.84
N ASN A 399 -85.82 33.10 -15.77
CA ASN A 399 -86.67 32.63 -16.88
C ASN A 399 -85.93 32.12 -18.14
N LEU A 400 -84.81 31.40 -17.98
CA LEU A 400 -84.17 30.71 -19.10
C LEU A 400 -85.13 29.69 -19.75
N PRO A 401 -85.37 29.73 -21.07
CA PRO A 401 -86.22 28.75 -21.75
C PRO A 401 -85.74 27.31 -21.51
N HIS A 402 -86.68 26.39 -21.28
CA HIS A 402 -86.37 24.99 -20.93
C HIS A 402 -85.43 24.33 -21.95
N ASP A 403 -85.70 24.52 -23.25
CA ASP A 403 -84.87 23.96 -24.33
C ASP A 403 -83.41 24.43 -24.26
N LYS A 404 -83.15 25.69 -23.86
CA LYS A 404 -81.79 26.21 -23.70
C LYS A 404 -81.11 25.67 -22.46
N MET A 405 -81.87 25.52 -21.37
CA MET A 405 -81.39 24.92 -20.13
C MET A 405 -80.97 23.46 -20.37
N GLU A 406 -81.78 22.69 -21.09
CA GLU A 406 -81.48 21.31 -21.47
C GLU A 406 -80.19 21.23 -22.30
N ILE A 407 -80.05 22.07 -23.33
CA ILE A 407 -78.81 22.16 -24.11
C ILE A 407 -77.59 22.47 -23.23
N PHE A 408 -77.69 23.40 -22.27
CA PHE A 408 -76.57 23.71 -21.37
C PHE A 408 -76.23 22.55 -20.42
N LEU A 409 -77.24 21.85 -19.90
CA LEU A 409 -77.02 20.66 -19.06
C LEU A 409 -76.38 19.52 -19.86
N GLU A 410 -76.83 19.27 -21.09
CA GLU A 410 -76.19 18.31 -22.00
C GLU A 410 -74.73 18.68 -22.27
N ARG A 411 -74.43 19.97 -22.49
CA ARG A 411 -73.05 20.44 -22.67
C ARG A 411 -72.19 20.22 -21.42
N CYS A 412 -72.73 20.48 -20.24
CA CYS A 412 -72.07 20.18 -18.96
C CYS A 412 -71.77 18.68 -18.82
N TYR A 413 -72.76 17.83 -19.08
CA TYR A 413 -72.62 16.38 -19.00
C TYR A 413 -71.56 15.86 -19.98
N ALA A 414 -71.56 16.36 -21.21
CA ALA A 414 -70.55 16.01 -22.21
C ALA A 414 -69.13 16.42 -21.78
N GLN A 415 -68.95 17.62 -21.20
CA GLN A 415 -67.64 18.04 -20.67
C GLN A 415 -67.21 17.21 -19.44
N SER A 416 -68.13 16.83 -18.55
CA SER A 416 -67.84 15.97 -17.39
C SER A 416 -67.39 14.58 -17.83
N THR A 417 -68.07 13.99 -18.81
CA THR A 417 -67.70 12.71 -19.41
C THR A 417 -66.32 12.79 -20.06
N ARG A 418 -66.03 13.87 -20.78
CA ARG A 418 -64.71 14.13 -21.37
C ARG A 418 -63.62 14.26 -20.30
N LEU A 419 -63.89 14.98 -19.21
CA LEU A 419 -62.96 15.13 -18.10
C LEU A 419 -62.63 13.78 -17.45
N THR A 420 -63.65 12.93 -17.28
CA THR A 420 -63.50 11.56 -16.76
C THR A 420 -62.61 10.71 -17.67
N ARG A 421 -62.82 10.76 -18.99
CA ARG A 421 -61.95 10.07 -19.96
C ARG A 421 -60.51 10.58 -19.89
N LEU A 422 -60.32 11.90 -19.82
CA LEU A 422 -58.99 12.51 -19.71
C LEU A 422 -58.25 12.08 -18.43
N LEU A 423 -58.92 12.06 -17.27
CA LEU A 423 -58.33 11.60 -16.02
C LEU A 423 -57.95 10.12 -16.08
N ARG A 424 -58.79 9.28 -16.69
CA ARG A 424 -58.48 7.86 -16.92
C ARG A 424 -57.26 7.69 -17.81
N ASP A 425 -57.20 8.41 -18.94
CA ASP A 425 -56.07 8.39 -19.87
C ASP A 425 -54.76 8.80 -19.17
N ILE A 426 -54.80 9.86 -18.35
CA ILE A 426 -53.64 10.31 -17.56
C ILE A 426 -53.22 9.23 -16.56
N SER A 427 -54.16 8.64 -15.82
CA SER A 427 -53.86 7.59 -14.83
C SER A 427 -53.23 6.35 -15.46
N VAL A 428 -53.68 5.96 -16.66
CA VAL A 428 -53.08 4.86 -17.42
C VAL A 428 -51.65 5.23 -17.82
N LEU A 429 -51.42 6.43 -18.38
CA LEU A 429 -50.08 6.87 -18.77
C LEU A 429 -49.11 6.99 -17.60
N THR A 430 -49.53 7.55 -16.46
CA THR A 430 -48.65 7.66 -15.28
C THR A 430 -48.26 6.30 -14.73
N ARG A 431 -49.21 5.35 -14.70
CA ARG A 431 -48.92 3.97 -14.29
C ARG A 431 -47.95 3.27 -15.24
N MET A 432 -48.09 3.52 -16.55
CA MET A 432 -47.16 3.01 -17.56
C MET A 432 -45.75 3.59 -17.41
N ASP A 433 -45.63 4.88 -17.06
CA ASP A 433 -44.34 5.56 -16.93
C ASP A 433 -43.60 5.20 -15.62
N GLU A 434 -44.32 5.11 -14.49
CA GLU A 434 -43.70 4.95 -13.16
C GLU A 434 -43.56 3.48 -12.70
N ALA A 435 -44.42 2.58 -13.18
CA ALA A 435 -44.53 1.22 -12.68
C ALA A 435 -44.74 0.18 -13.78
N ALA A 436 -44.10 0.35 -14.95
CA ALA A 436 -44.20 -0.57 -16.09
C ALA A 436 -43.97 -2.05 -15.71
N ASN A 437 -43.04 -2.31 -14.77
CA ASN A 437 -42.67 -3.65 -14.33
C ASN A 437 -43.68 -4.29 -13.37
N MET A 438 -44.63 -3.53 -12.84
CA MET A 438 -45.68 -4.01 -11.92
C MET A 438 -47.00 -4.29 -12.63
N ILE A 439 -47.02 -4.25 -13.97
CA ILE A 439 -48.21 -4.52 -14.77
C ILE A 439 -48.38 -6.02 -14.91
N ASP A 440 -49.49 -6.54 -14.36
CA ASP A 440 -49.83 -7.96 -14.45
C ASP A 440 -50.03 -8.40 -15.91
N MET A 441 -49.39 -9.51 -16.28
CA MET A 441 -49.45 -10.10 -17.61
C MET A 441 -50.16 -11.44 -17.56
N GLU A 442 -51.18 -11.62 -18.39
CA GLU A 442 -51.97 -12.84 -18.51
C GLU A 442 -52.02 -13.33 -19.95
N LYS A 443 -52.57 -14.52 -20.17
CA LYS A 443 -52.73 -15.06 -21.53
C LYS A 443 -53.99 -14.46 -22.17
N VAL A 444 -53.81 -13.68 -23.24
CA VAL A 444 -54.89 -12.94 -23.90
C VAL A 444 -55.08 -13.43 -25.33
N ASP A 445 -56.34 -13.66 -25.72
CA ASP A 445 -56.74 -13.95 -27.10
C ASP A 445 -57.11 -12.64 -27.81
N ILE A 446 -56.22 -12.16 -28.69
CA ILE A 446 -56.37 -10.90 -29.42
C ILE A 446 -57.54 -10.99 -30.41
N SER A 447 -57.77 -12.16 -31.00
CA SER A 447 -58.85 -12.34 -31.98
C SER A 447 -60.22 -12.15 -31.32
N LEU A 448 -60.41 -12.71 -30.12
CA LEU A 448 -61.63 -12.52 -29.32
C LEU A 448 -61.77 -11.07 -28.84
N LEU A 449 -60.67 -10.48 -28.35
CA LEU A 449 -60.65 -9.10 -27.86
C LEU A 449 -61.07 -8.11 -28.95
N VAL A 450 -60.53 -8.24 -30.16
CA VAL A 450 -60.89 -7.35 -31.28
C VAL A 450 -62.34 -7.57 -31.73
N ALA A 451 -62.81 -8.83 -31.77
CA ALA A 451 -64.21 -9.11 -32.09
C ALA A 451 -65.18 -8.46 -31.10
N ASN A 452 -64.87 -8.50 -29.80
CA ASN A 452 -65.66 -7.84 -28.76
C ASN A 452 -65.70 -6.31 -28.96
N ILE A 453 -64.55 -5.70 -29.26
CA ILE A 453 -64.49 -4.25 -29.53
C ILE A 453 -65.37 -3.88 -30.73
N VAL A 454 -65.30 -4.64 -31.84
CA VAL A 454 -66.12 -4.38 -33.03
C VAL A 454 -67.62 -4.46 -32.71
N ASN A 455 -68.04 -5.43 -31.89
CA ASN A 455 -69.43 -5.55 -31.45
C ASN A 455 -69.86 -4.38 -30.55
N GLU A 456 -68.99 -3.92 -29.65
CA GLU A 456 -69.29 -2.80 -28.75
C GLU A 456 -69.52 -1.48 -29.50
N VAL A 457 -68.82 -1.24 -30.61
CA VAL A 457 -68.96 -0.01 -31.41
C VAL A 457 -69.89 -0.18 -32.62
N ALA A 458 -70.62 -1.30 -32.72
CA ALA A 458 -71.42 -1.63 -33.90
C ALA A 458 -72.43 -0.53 -34.29
N LEU A 459 -73.09 0.07 -33.30
CA LEU A 459 -74.05 1.16 -33.53
C LEU A 459 -73.39 2.40 -34.16
N GLU A 460 -72.24 2.82 -33.61
CA GLU A 460 -71.49 3.98 -34.12
C GLU A 460 -70.94 3.74 -35.53
N LEU A 461 -70.55 2.48 -35.83
CA LEU A 461 -70.12 2.07 -37.16
C LEU A 461 -71.28 2.14 -38.16
N GLU A 462 -72.47 1.68 -37.77
CA GLU A 462 -73.68 1.70 -38.61
C GLU A 462 -74.14 3.14 -38.91
N GLU A 463 -74.21 4.00 -37.89
CA GLU A 463 -74.57 5.43 -38.02
C GLU A 463 -73.68 6.19 -39.01
N LYS A 464 -72.39 5.81 -39.10
CA LYS A 464 -71.41 6.43 -40.00
C LYS A 464 -71.15 5.66 -41.28
N HIS A 465 -71.87 4.56 -41.51
CA HIS A 465 -71.67 3.65 -42.64
C HIS A 465 -70.22 3.16 -42.77
N ILE A 466 -69.60 2.79 -41.65
CA ILE A 466 -68.23 2.28 -41.60
C ILE A 466 -68.27 0.74 -41.67
N THR A 467 -67.57 0.17 -42.65
CA THR A 467 -67.45 -1.29 -42.78
C THR A 467 -66.14 -1.78 -42.15
N VAL A 468 -66.21 -2.68 -41.17
CA VAL A 468 -65.02 -3.31 -40.58
C VAL A 468 -64.76 -4.66 -41.21
N VAL A 469 -63.55 -4.86 -41.75
CA VAL A 469 -63.04 -6.13 -42.25
C VAL A 469 -62.03 -6.66 -41.24
N ASN A 470 -62.48 -7.56 -40.38
CA ASN A 470 -61.62 -8.24 -39.40
C ASN A 470 -61.03 -9.52 -40.03
N SER A 471 -59.78 -9.44 -40.48
CA SER A 471 -59.03 -10.54 -41.11
C SER A 471 -58.06 -11.23 -40.14
N LEU A 472 -58.28 -11.12 -38.83
CA LEU A 472 -57.47 -11.81 -37.83
C LEU A 472 -57.73 -13.32 -37.89
N LYS A 473 -56.65 -14.12 -37.88
CA LYS A 473 -56.74 -15.57 -37.72
C LYS A 473 -57.37 -15.90 -36.36
N SER A 474 -58.03 -17.06 -36.25
CA SER A 474 -58.56 -17.52 -34.97
C SER A 474 -57.44 -17.83 -33.97
N LYS A 475 -57.64 -17.50 -32.68
CA LYS A 475 -56.76 -17.86 -31.55
C LYS A 475 -55.36 -17.25 -31.59
N ILE A 476 -55.24 -15.97 -31.96
CA ILE A 476 -53.96 -15.25 -31.80
C ILE A 476 -53.76 -14.97 -30.31
N GLN A 477 -52.89 -15.75 -29.67
CA GLN A 477 -52.65 -15.69 -28.22
C GLN A 477 -51.27 -15.14 -27.91
N LEU A 478 -51.21 -14.21 -26.95
CA LEU A 478 -49.97 -13.67 -26.41
C LEU A 478 -50.08 -13.44 -24.90
N ARG A 479 -48.93 -13.32 -24.24
CA ARG A 479 -48.85 -12.95 -22.83
C ARG A 479 -48.78 -11.43 -22.70
N GLY A 480 -49.79 -10.83 -22.07
CA GLY A 480 -49.90 -9.38 -21.95
C GLY A 480 -50.99 -8.93 -20.99
N ASN A 481 -51.09 -7.63 -20.75
CA ASN A 481 -52.14 -7.06 -19.92
C ASN A 481 -53.41 -6.83 -20.75
N TYR A 482 -54.50 -7.51 -20.41
CA TYR A 482 -55.76 -7.42 -21.16
C TYR A 482 -56.25 -5.98 -21.33
N SER A 483 -56.22 -5.17 -20.28
CA SER A 483 -56.73 -3.79 -20.31
C SER A 483 -55.92 -2.90 -21.26
N LEU A 484 -54.60 -3.09 -21.31
CA LEU A 484 -53.71 -2.32 -22.19
C LEU A 484 -53.81 -2.77 -23.65
N LEU A 485 -53.90 -4.08 -23.89
CA LEU A 485 -54.14 -4.63 -25.22
C LEU A 485 -55.49 -4.17 -25.77
N TYR A 486 -56.54 -4.21 -24.93
CA TYR A 486 -57.85 -3.66 -25.25
C TYR A 486 -57.74 -2.17 -25.62
N SER A 487 -56.99 -1.41 -24.84
CA SER A 487 -56.75 0.01 -25.08
C SER A 487 -56.09 0.30 -26.43
N ILE A 488 -55.17 -0.55 -26.92
CA ILE A 488 -54.55 -0.40 -28.25
C ILE A 488 -55.63 -0.36 -29.33
N PHE A 489 -56.40 -1.44 -29.44
CA PHE A 489 -57.38 -1.60 -30.51
C PHE A 489 -58.56 -0.65 -30.34
N ARG A 490 -58.99 -0.40 -29.10
CA ARG A 490 -60.09 0.54 -28.81
C ARG A 490 -59.72 1.97 -29.20
N ASN A 491 -58.52 2.44 -28.86
CA ASN A 491 -58.10 3.80 -29.24
C ASN A 491 -57.93 3.96 -30.77
N LEU A 492 -57.42 2.93 -31.45
CA LEU A 492 -57.33 2.95 -32.92
C LEU A 492 -58.73 2.98 -33.57
N MET A 493 -59.67 2.18 -33.05
CA MET A 493 -61.06 2.17 -33.49
C MET A 493 -61.77 3.51 -33.25
N ASP A 494 -61.70 4.05 -32.03
CA ASP A 494 -62.25 5.36 -31.66
C ASP A 494 -61.70 6.47 -32.58
N ASN A 495 -60.39 6.43 -32.91
CA ASN A 495 -59.78 7.42 -33.81
C ASN A 495 -60.31 7.29 -35.24
N ALA A 496 -60.46 6.08 -35.77
CA ALA A 496 -61.04 5.88 -37.10
C ALA A 496 -62.49 6.39 -37.14
N ILE A 497 -63.33 6.01 -36.17
CA ILE A 497 -64.73 6.45 -36.07
C ILE A 497 -64.82 7.98 -35.96
N ALA A 498 -63.96 8.61 -35.15
CA ALA A 498 -64.02 10.05 -34.92
C ALA A 498 -63.49 10.90 -36.10
N TYR A 499 -62.44 10.43 -36.80
CA TYR A 499 -61.67 11.30 -37.70
C TYR A 499 -61.59 10.84 -39.14
N ALA A 500 -61.70 9.54 -39.43
CA ALA A 500 -61.48 9.04 -40.79
C ALA A 500 -62.61 9.41 -41.77
N GLY A 501 -63.83 9.63 -41.28
CA GLY A 501 -64.98 10.11 -42.06
C GLY A 501 -66.18 9.17 -41.99
N THR A 502 -67.09 9.29 -42.95
CA THR A 502 -68.24 8.38 -43.15
C THR A 502 -68.07 7.60 -44.46
N ASN A 503 -68.75 6.47 -44.62
CA ASN A 503 -68.64 5.60 -45.80
C ASN A 503 -67.22 5.06 -46.06
N ILE A 504 -66.50 4.74 -44.98
CA ILE A 504 -65.12 4.24 -45.05
C ILE A 504 -65.05 2.76 -44.68
N ARG A 505 -63.90 2.15 -44.97
CA ARG A 505 -63.58 0.79 -44.57
C ARG A 505 -62.42 0.79 -43.57
N ILE A 506 -62.53 -0.03 -42.53
CA ILE A 506 -61.45 -0.32 -41.58
C ILE A 506 -61.02 -1.76 -41.81
N ASN A 507 -59.73 -2.00 -42.03
CA ASN A 507 -59.15 -3.33 -42.21
C ASN A 507 -58.21 -3.64 -41.03
N ILE A 508 -58.48 -4.74 -40.33
CA ILE A 508 -57.67 -5.22 -39.21
C ILE A 508 -57.10 -6.58 -39.59
N SER A 509 -55.77 -6.71 -39.58
CA SER A 509 -55.12 -7.96 -39.95
C SER A 509 -53.86 -8.22 -39.13
N CYS A 510 -53.53 -9.50 -38.98
CA CYS A 510 -52.22 -9.95 -38.56
C CYS A 510 -51.54 -10.55 -39.79
N PHE A 511 -50.73 -9.77 -40.47
CA PHE A 511 -50.22 -10.10 -41.81
C PHE A 511 -48.94 -10.93 -41.78
N ARG A 512 -48.25 -10.95 -40.64
CA ARG A 512 -47.01 -11.71 -40.43
C ARG A 512 -46.91 -12.18 -38.98
N GLU A 513 -46.24 -13.30 -38.79
CA GLU A 513 -45.87 -13.86 -37.50
C GLU A 513 -44.47 -14.47 -37.63
N ASP A 514 -43.60 -14.25 -36.65
CA ASP A 514 -42.32 -14.95 -36.52
C ASP A 514 -42.24 -15.69 -35.18
N GLU A 515 -41.07 -16.19 -34.78
CA GLU A 515 -40.91 -16.93 -33.51
C GLU A 515 -41.30 -16.09 -32.28
N ASN A 516 -41.07 -14.78 -32.30
CA ASN A 516 -41.18 -13.91 -31.14
C ASN A 516 -42.34 -12.92 -31.20
N PHE A 517 -42.83 -12.57 -32.39
CA PHE A 517 -43.76 -11.46 -32.61
C PHE A 517 -44.94 -11.80 -33.53
N TYR A 518 -46.07 -11.16 -33.24
CA TYR A 518 -47.16 -10.97 -34.19
C TYR A 518 -47.08 -9.56 -34.79
N TYR A 519 -47.31 -9.45 -36.09
CA TYR A 519 -47.32 -8.18 -36.81
C TYR A 519 -48.75 -7.82 -37.20
N PHE A 520 -49.25 -6.71 -36.68
CA PHE A 520 -50.59 -6.21 -36.89
C PHE A 520 -50.59 -4.99 -37.82
N SER A 521 -51.64 -4.91 -38.62
CA SER A 521 -51.99 -3.73 -39.41
C SER A 521 -53.43 -3.33 -39.11
N PHE A 522 -53.62 -2.08 -38.74
CA PHE A 522 -54.92 -1.43 -38.59
C PHE A 522 -54.98 -0.27 -39.60
N ALA A 523 -55.78 -0.40 -40.65
CA ALA A 523 -55.87 0.57 -41.73
C ALA A 523 -57.29 1.08 -41.94
N ASP A 524 -57.47 2.39 -42.09
CA ASP A 524 -58.73 3.00 -42.56
C ASP A 524 -58.59 3.56 -43.97
N THR A 525 -59.72 3.79 -44.65
CA THR A 525 -59.79 4.42 -45.99
C THR A 525 -60.27 5.87 -45.93
N GLY A 526 -59.98 6.58 -44.83
CA GLY A 526 -60.47 7.92 -44.57
C GLY A 526 -59.65 9.06 -45.18
N VAL A 527 -59.75 10.23 -44.57
CA VAL A 527 -59.05 11.46 -45.02
C VAL A 527 -57.53 11.44 -44.79
N GLY A 528 -57.03 10.55 -43.92
CA GLY A 528 -55.62 10.46 -43.56
C GLY A 528 -55.09 11.72 -42.86
N VAL A 529 -53.76 11.90 -42.86
CA VAL A 529 -53.11 13.13 -42.35
C VAL A 529 -51.97 13.58 -43.26
N ALA A 530 -51.65 14.87 -43.21
CA ALA A 530 -50.49 15.40 -43.92
C ALA A 530 -49.17 14.75 -43.43
N PRO A 531 -48.17 14.52 -44.31
CA PRO A 531 -46.93 13.82 -43.95
C PRO A 531 -46.16 14.42 -42.76
N GLU A 532 -46.21 15.74 -42.61
CA GLU A 532 -45.59 16.49 -41.49
C GLU A 532 -46.14 16.11 -40.10
N HIS A 533 -47.34 15.53 -40.04
CA HIS A 533 -47.97 15.13 -38.78
C HIS A 533 -47.65 13.68 -38.38
N LEU A 534 -47.25 12.81 -39.32
CA LEU A 534 -47.10 11.37 -39.08
C LEU A 534 -46.14 11.05 -37.92
N ASN A 535 -44.97 11.70 -37.89
CA ASN A 535 -43.97 11.49 -36.84
C ASN A 535 -44.41 11.97 -35.46
N ARG A 536 -45.44 12.82 -35.41
CA ARG A 536 -45.91 13.51 -34.20
C ARG A 536 -47.20 12.91 -33.65
N LEU A 537 -47.87 12.02 -34.39
CA LEU A 537 -49.15 11.42 -33.98
C LEU A 537 -49.12 10.74 -32.61
N PHE A 538 -47.96 10.23 -32.20
CA PHE A 538 -47.78 9.56 -30.91
C PHE A 538 -47.27 10.50 -29.79
N GLU A 539 -47.06 11.79 -30.07
CA GLU A 539 -46.75 12.79 -29.04
C GLU A 539 -47.95 13.00 -28.11
N ARG A 540 -47.70 13.17 -26.81
CA ARG A 540 -48.76 13.42 -25.83
C ARG A 540 -49.41 14.77 -26.09
N PHE A 541 -50.75 14.82 -26.06
CA PHE A 541 -51.57 16.00 -26.31
C PHE A 541 -51.47 16.56 -27.74
N TYR A 542 -50.80 15.88 -28.65
CA TYR A 542 -50.73 16.30 -30.03
C TYR A 542 -52.05 16.04 -30.76
N ARG A 543 -52.46 17.00 -31.59
CA ARG A 543 -53.66 16.93 -32.43
C ARG A 543 -53.40 17.71 -33.72
N VAL A 544 -53.78 17.11 -34.85
CA VAL A 544 -53.68 17.75 -36.17
C VAL A 544 -54.54 19.01 -36.23
N ASP A 545 -55.78 18.92 -35.73
CA ASP A 545 -56.73 20.02 -35.84
C ASP A 545 -57.40 20.33 -34.48
N LYS A 546 -56.89 21.35 -33.78
CA LYS A 546 -57.26 21.64 -32.38
C LYS A 546 -58.73 22.00 -32.21
N GLY A 547 -59.38 22.63 -33.19
CA GLY A 547 -60.76 23.09 -33.09
C GLY A 547 -61.79 21.98 -33.27
N ARG A 548 -61.65 21.18 -34.34
CA ARG A 548 -62.55 20.05 -34.67
C ARG A 548 -62.43 18.92 -33.65
N SER A 549 -61.22 18.58 -33.24
CA SER A 549 -60.96 17.50 -32.28
C SER A 549 -61.49 17.80 -30.87
N ARG A 550 -61.58 19.08 -30.48
CA ARG A 550 -62.12 19.49 -29.18
C ARG A 550 -63.64 19.32 -29.10
N LYS A 551 -64.34 19.51 -30.22
CA LYS A 551 -65.81 19.29 -30.32
C LYS A 551 -66.17 17.80 -30.28
N LEU A 552 -65.31 16.95 -30.85
CA LEU A 552 -65.46 15.49 -30.86
C LEU A 552 -64.93 14.80 -29.58
N GLY A 553 -64.45 15.57 -28.59
CA GLY A 553 -64.03 15.04 -27.29
C GLY A 553 -62.64 14.39 -27.24
N GLY A 554 -61.83 14.51 -28.30
CA GLY A 554 -60.48 13.92 -28.32
C GLY A 554 -59.60 14.46 -27.19
N THR A 555 -58.89 13.58 -26.47
CA THR A 555 -57.94 13.95 -25.40
C THR A 555 -56.55 14.24 -25.96
N GLY A 556 -56.20 13.71 -27.13
CA GLY A 556 -54.83 13.75 -27.68
C GLY A 556 -53.86 12.85 -26.92
N LEU A 557 -54.36 12.00 -26.01
CA LEU A 557 -53.56 11.02 -25.28
C LEU A 557 -53.72 9.60 -25.82
N GLY A 558 -54.79 9.32 -26.57
CA GLY A 558 -55.11 7.97 -27.06
C GLY A 558 -53.96 7.30 -27.83
N LEU A 559 -53.37 7.97 -28.83
CA LEU A 559 -52.25 7.38 -29.60
C LEU A 559 -50.96 7.27 -28.78
N ALA A 560 -50.72 8.15 -27.81
CA ALA A 560 -49.61 8.01 -26.88
C ALA A 560 -49.78 6.77 -25.97
N ILE A 561 -51.02 6.50 -25.52
CA ILE A 561 -51.37 5.28 -24.79
C ILE A 561 -51.15 4.05 -25.67
N VAL A 562 -51.57 4.08 -26.93
CA VAL A 562 -51.32 3.00 -27.89
C VAL A 562 -49.82 2.71 -28.00
N LYS A 563 -48.99 3.74 -28.22
CA LYS A 563 -47.53 3.58 -28.33
C LYS A 563 -46.92 2.99 -27.06
N ASN A 564 -47.26 3.51 -25.89
CA ASN A 564 -46.75 2.99 -24.62
C ASN A 564 -47.23 1.55 -24.34
N ALA A 565 -48.49 1.23 -24.66
CA ALA A 565 -49.01 -0.12 -24.53
C ALA A 565 -48.25 -1.10 -25.44
N VAL A 566 -48.01 -0.74 -26.70
CA VAL A 566 -47.20 -1.56 -27.63
C VAL A 566 -45.77 -1.77 -27.10
N LEU A 567 -45.11 -0.70 -26.62
CA LEU A 567 -43.76 -0.77 -26.05
C LEU A 567 -43.68 -1.65 -24.79
N ILE A 568 -44.69 -1.57 -23.90
CA ILE A 568 -44.78 -2.43 -22.71
C ILE A 568 -44.84 -3.91 -23.11
N HIS A 569 -45.51 -4.23 -24.22
CA HIS A 569 -45.59 -5.57 -24.78
C HIS A 569 -44.41 -5.92 -25.72
N GLY A 570 -43.29 -5.19 -25.62
CA GLY A 570 -42.04 -5.48 -26.33
C GLY A 570 -42.06 -5.14 -27.83
N GLY A 571 -43.15 -4.53 -28.31
CA GLY A 571 -43.35 -4.23 -29.72
C GLY A 571 -42.92 -2.82 -30.13
N THR A 572 -43.10 -2.52 -31.41
CA THR A 572 -42.96 -1.18 -31.98
C THR A 572 -44.21 -0.81 -32.76
N ILE A 573 -44.50 0.49 -32.90
CA ILE A 573 -45.62 0.99 -33.72
C ILE A 573 -45.16 2.13 -34.61
N SER A 574 -45.72 2.18 -35.82
CA SER A 574 -45.54 3.25 -36.79
C SER A 574 -46.88 3.58 -37.46
N ALA A 575 -46.98 4.79 -38.01
CA ALA A 575 -48.13 5.23 -38.80
C ALA A 575 -47.65 5.70 -40.17
N LYS A 576 -48.40 5.34 -41.22
CA LYS A 576 -48.18 5.80 -42.59
C LYS A 576 -49.53 6.06 -43.26
N ASN A 577 -49.54 6.86 -44.31
CA ASN A 577 -50.76 7.01 -45.11
C ASN A 577 -51.02 5.72 -45.90
N SER A 578 -52.27 5.27 -45.89
CA SER A 578 -52.68 4.04 -46.58
C SER A 578 -52.76 4.27 -48.09
N PRO A 579 -52.34 3.29 -48.95
CA PRO A 579 -52.42 3.42 -50.41
C PRO A 579 -53.85 3.67 -50.93
N GLY A 580 -54.87 3.26 -50.18
CA GLY A 580 -56.29 3.45 -50.52
C GLY A 580 -56.89 4.77 -50.00
N GLY A 581 -56.06 5.71 -49.53
CA GLY A 581 -56.51 6.83 -48.69
C GLY A 581 -56.59 6.41 -47.22
N GLY A 582 -56.53 7.38 -46.30
CA GLY A 582 -56.60 7.12 -44.85
C GLY A 582 -55.25 6.87 -44.18
N LEU A 583 -55.30 6.28 -42.99
CA LEU A 583 -54.13 5.96 -42.17
C LEU A 583 -53.96 4.46 -41.97
N GLU A 584 -52.72 3.99 -41.95
CA GLU A 584 -52.34 2.63 -41.61
C GLU A 584 -51.37 2.66 -40.42
N PHE A 585 -51.78 2.02 -39.33
CA PHE A 585 -50.97 1.77 -38.15
C PHE A 585 -50.40 0.35 -38.22
N VAL A 586 -49.08 0.25 -38.26
CA VAL A 586 -48.36 -1.02 -38.29
C VAL A 586 -47.64 -1.18 -36.96
N PHE A 587 -47.93 -2.27 -36.24
CA PHE A 587 -47.30 -2.54 -34.96
C PHE A 587 -47.03 -4.01 -34.71
N THR A 588 -46.10 -4.28 -33.79
CA THR A 588 -45.77 -5.64 -33.33
C THR A 588 -46.18 -5.83 -31.88
N LEU A 589 -46.43 -7.08 -31.48
CA LEU A 589 -46.60 -7.47 -30.09
C LEU A 589 -45.83 -8.78 -29.85
N ALA A 590 -45.08 -8.86 -28.76
CA ALA A 590 -44.33 -10.07 -28.40
C ALA A 590 -45.31 -11.20 -28.00
N LYS A 591 -44.99 -12.44 -28.36
CA LYS A 591 -45.78 -13.63 -28.00
C LYS A 591 -45.67 -13.96 -26.52
N GLU A 592 -44.44 -13.95 -26.02
CA GLU A 592 -44.09 -14.12 -24.62
C GLU A 592 -43.05 -13.05 -24.25
N LYS A 593 -43.26 -12.38 -23.11
CA LYS A 593 -42.32 -11.43 -22.51
C LYS A 593 -41.90 -11.93 -21.14
#